data_AF-A0A6I7PGL3-F1
#
_entry.id   AF-A0A6I7PGL3-F1
#
_cell.length_a   1.000
_cell.length_b   1.000
_cell.length_c   1.000
_cell.angle_alpha   90.00
_cell.angle_beta   90.00
_cell.angle_gamma   90.00
#
_symmetry.space_group_name_H-M   'P 1'
#
loop_
_entity.id
_entity.type
_entity.pdbx_description
1 polymer ?
#
loop_
_entity_poly.entity_id
_entity_poly.type
_entity_poly.pdbx_seq_one_letter_code
_entity_poly.pdbx_strand_id
1 'polypeptide(L)'
;MMLPASAPSKVTELHLERAAVVYLRQSTVKQVRHNGESRRLQYALKDRARELGFTTVRVIDSDLGSSAAMGAAVRAGFDQLVASVAVGEVGMILSREVS
;
A
#
# COMPACT_ATOMS: atom_id res chain seq x y z
N MET A 1 30.87 -25.94 14.33
CA MET A 1 29.64 -25.29 14.83
C MET A 1 29.06 -24.48 13.68
N MET A 2 27.97 -24.95 13.08
CA MET A 2 27.34 -24.36 11.91
C MET A 2 26.19 -23.47 12.41
N LEU A 3 26.24 -22.17 12.15
CA LEU A 3 25.15 -21.26 12.50
C LEU A 3 23.91 -21.65 11.68
N PRO A 4 22.69 -21.66 12.26
CA PRO A 4 21.49 -21.87 11.47
C PRO A 4 21.38 -20.76 10.42
N ALA A 5 21.14 -21.14 9.17
CA ALA A 5 20.86 -20.18 8.12
C ALA A 5 19.67 -19.32 8.55
N SER A 6 19.88 -18.02 8.67
CA SER A 6 18.82 -17.05 8.92
C SER A 6 17.70 -17.28 7.90
N ALA A 7 16.45 -17.29 8.35
CA ALA A 7 15.31 -17.47 7.45
C ALA A 7 15.44 -16.49 6.26
N PRO A 8 15.18 -16.94 5.03
CA PRO A 8 15.30 -16.06 3.87
C PRO A 8 14.39 -14.85 4.08
N SER A 9 14.91 -13.67 3.73
CA SER A 9 14.13 -12.44 3.77
C SER A 9 12.83 -12.64 2.99
N LYS A 10 11.68 -12.27 3.61
CA LYS A 10 10.38 -12.30 2.94
C LYS A 10 10.34 -11.39 1.70
N VAL A 11 11.24 -10.42 1.64
CA VAL A 11 11.48 -9.56 0.48
C VAL A 11 12.70 -10.09 -0.26
N THR A 12 12.48 -10.59 -1.48
CA THR A 12 13.52 -11.13 -2.37
C THR A 12 13.87 -10.09 -3.43
N GLU A 13 14.98 -10.28 -4.14
CA GLU A 13 15.38 -9.41 -5.26
C GLU A 13 14.29 -9.31 -6.33
N LEU A 14 13.60 -10.43 -6.62
CA LEU A 14 12.46 -10.44 -7.55
C LEU A 14 11.30 -9.53 -7.10
N HIS A 15 11.09 -9.38 -5.78
CA HIS A 15 10.12 -8.40 -5.29
C HIS A 15 10.61 -6.96 -5.51
N LEU A 16 11.91 -6.69 -5.35
CA LEU A 16 12.50 -5.35 -5.47
C LEU A 16 12.61 -4.85 -6.92
N GLU A 17 12.62 -5.75 -7.90
CA GLU A 17 12.49 -5.40 -9.33
C GLU A 17 11.12 -4.78 -9.67
N ARG A 18 10.12 -4.97 -8.80
CA ARG A 18 8.74 -4.51 -8.97
C ARG A 18 8.46 -3.29 -8.10
N ALA A 19 7.32 -2.64 -8.32
CA ALA A 19 6.90 -1.52 -7.48
C ALA A 19 6.36 -2.01 -6.13
N ALA A 20 6.66 -1.27 -5.06
CA ALA A 20 5.83 -1.30 -3.87
C ALA A 20 4.63 -0.35 -4.05
N VAL A 21 3.46 -0.75 -3.57
CA VAL A 21 2.24 0.07 -3.60
C VAL A 21 1.76 0.33 -2.18
N VAL A 22 1.64 1.59 -1.81
CA VAL A 22 0.95 2.02 -0.60
C VAL A 22 -0.51 2.26 -0.96
N TYR A 23 -1.40 1.41 -0.49
CA TYR A 23 -2.84 1.53 -0.72
C TYR A 23 -3.53 2.01 0.55
N LEU A 24 -4.31 3.08 0.44
CA LEU A 24 -5.02 3.68 1.56
C LEU A 24 -6.52 3.69 1.32
N ARG A 25 -7.24 3.18 2.32
CA ARG A 25 -8.70 3.24 2.42
C ARG A 25 -9.04 3.89 3.77
N GLN A 26 -9.94 4.87 3.77
CA GLN A 26 -10.43 5.48 5.01
C GLN A 26 -11.97 5.47 5.03
N SER A 27 -12.50 4.82 6.06
CA SER A 27 -13.91 4.78 6.42
C SER A 27 -14.30 6.08 7.15
N THR A 28 -15.31 6.75 6.59
CA THR A 28 -16.08 7.89 7.12
C THR A 28 -15.57 9.32 6.88
N VAL A 29 -16.45 10.10 6.24
CA VAL A 29 -16.40 11.55 5.96
C VAL A 29 -16.14 12.39 7.22
N LYS A 30 -16.43 11.86 8.40
CA LYS A 30 -16.21 12.54 9.69
C LYS A 30 -14.72 12.62 10.07
N GLN A 31 -13.88 11.67 9.64
CA GLN A 31 -12.43 11.65 9.92
C GLN A 31 -11.60 12.40 8.87
N VAL A 32 -12.12 12.57 7.65
CA VAL A 32 -11.40 13.26 6.55
C VAL A 32 -11.25 14.76 6.78
N ARG A 33 -12.07 15.40 7.62
CA ARG A 33 -11.99 16.85 7.85
C ARG A 33 -10.78 17.31 8.70
N HIS A 34 -9.98 16.37 9.23
CA HIS A 34 -8.80 16.64 10.07
C HIS A 34 -7.48 16.00 9.52
N ASN A 35 -7.37 15.73 8.21
CA ASN A 35 -6.53 14.67 7.63
C ASN A 35 -4.99 14.84 7.59
N GLY A 36 -4.37 15.47 8.60
CA GLY A 36 -2.91 15.46 8.74
C GLY A 36 -2.34 14.05 8.98
N GLU A 37 -3.14 13.16 9.56
CA GLU A 37 -2.72 11.79 9.88
C GLU A 37 -2.59 10.90 8.64
N SER A 38 -3.52 10.95 7.68
CA SER A 38 -3.40 10.17 6.43
C SER A 38 -2.14 10.52 5.66
N ARG A 39 -1.79 11.81 5.58
CA ARG A 39 -0.59 12.26 4.88
C ARG A 39 0.69 11.83 5.61
N ARG A 40 0.72 11.92 6.94
CA ARG A 40 1.84 11.39 7.75
C ARG A 40 2.03 9.90 7.55
N LEU A 41 0.92 9.16 7.53
CA LEU A 41 0.92 7.72 7.30
C LEU A 41 1.41 7.36 5.90
N GLN A 42 0.99 8.09 4.86
CA GLN A 42 1.49 7.90 3.49
C GLN A 42 3.01 7.99 3.46
N TYR A 43 3.58 9.03 4.07
CA TYR A 43 5.03 9.19 4.15
C TYR A 43 5.68 8.05 4.93
N ALA A 44 5.15 7.68 6.11
CA ALA A 44 5.68 6.59 6.91
C ALA A 44 5.70 5.24 6.16
N LEU A 45 4.62 4.90 5.44
CA LEU A 45 4.55 3.65 4.66
C LEU A 45 5.45 3.70 3.43
N LYS A 46 5.59 4.87 2.80
CA LYS A 46 6.50 5.07 1.67
C LYS A 46 7.96 4.91 2.09
N ASP A 47 8.33 5.50 3.21
CA ASP A 47 9.67 5.40 3.76
C ASP A 47 9.96 3.97 4.22
N ARG A 48 8.97 3.29 4.82
CA ARG A 48 9.08 1.87 5.13
C ARG A 48 9.33 1.00 3.91
N ALA A 49 8.65 1.25 2.80
CA ALA A 49 8.90 0.50 1.55
C ALA A 49 10.34 0.73 1.04
N ARG A 50 10.88 1.94 1.17
CA ARG A 50 12.26 2.25 0.78
C ARG A 50 13.29 1.60 1.70
N GLU A 51 13.05 1.59 3.01
CA GLU A 51 13.90 0.86 3.98
C GLU A 51 13.98 -0.64 3.65
N LEU A 52 12.91 -1.19 3.06
CA LEU A 52 12.86 -2.58 2.61
C LEU A 52 13.54 -2.80 1.25
N GLY A 53 14.08 -1.75 0.63
CA GLY A 53 14.88 -1.83 -0.60
C GLY A 53 14.13 -1.46 -1.89
N PHE A 54 12.86 -1.05 -1.82
CA PHE A 54 12.10 -0.70 -3.03
C PHE A 54 12.50 0.67 -3.57
N THR A 55 12.99 0.69 -4.81
CA THR A 55 13.32 1.92 -5.54
C THR A 55 12.06 2.66 -6.03
N THR A 56 11.03 1.89 -6.41
CA THR A 56 9.77 2.41 -6.93
C THR A 56 8.66 2.21 -5.93
N VAL A 57 8.08 3.31 -5.43
CA VAL A 57 6.94 3.29 -4.51
C VAL A 57 5.81 4.14 -5.05
N ARG A 58 4.64 3.53 -5.30
CA ARG A 58 3.42 4.19 -5.77
C ARG A 58 2.43 4.34 -4.61
N VAL A 59 1.67 5.42 -4.58
CA VAL A 59 0.60 5.64 -3.59
C VAL A 59 -0.74 5.64 -4.32
N ILE A 60 -1.68 4.83 -3.84
CA ILE A 60 -3.07 4.82 -4.30
C ILE A 60 -3.95 5.25 -3.13
N ASP A 61 -4.46 6.48 -3.22
CA ASP A 61 -5.30 7.12 -2.21
C ASP A 61 -6.60 7.70 -2.79
N SER A 62 -6.95 7.31 -4.03
CA SER A 62 -8.18 7.68 -4.72
C SER A 62 -9.45 7.26 -3.99
N ASP A 63 -9.35 6.27 -3.09
CA ASP A 63 -10.48 5.70 -2.37
C ASP A 63 -10.63 6.33 -0.96
N LEU A 64 -9.91 7.43 -0.68
CA LEU A 64 -10.09 8.24 0.52
C LEU A 64 -11.42 9.00 0.48
N GLY A 65 -12.23 8.89 1.54
CA GLY A 65 -13.46 9.67 1.68
C GLY A 65 -14.66 9.14 0.88
N SER A 66 -14.55 7.95 0.27
CA SER A 66 -15.71 7.22 -0.25
C SER A 66 -16.63 6.83 0.91
N SER A 67 -17.56 7.72 1.27
CA SER A 67 -18.62 7.44 2.24
C SER A 67 -19.39 6.20 1.83
N ALA A 68 -19.79 5.40 2.81
CA ALA A 68 -20.77 4.32 2.68
C ALA A 68 -22.19 4.81 2.29
N ALA A 69 -22.32 5.94 1.60
CA ALA A 69 -23.57 6.44 1.05
C ALA A 69 -23.78 5.79 -0.33
N MET A 70 -24.67 4.79 -0.34
CA MET A 70 -25.42 4.26 -1.48
C MET A 70 -24.75 4.37 -2.87
N GLY A 71 -23.95 3.37 -3.23
CA GLY A 71 -23.62 3.05 -4.62
C GLY A 71 -22.70 4.04 -5.34
N ALA A 72 -21.66 3.51 -5.98
CA ALA A 72 -20.95 4.17 -7.09
C ALA A 72 -19.95 5.32 -6.80
N ALA A 73 -19.32 5.39 -5.62
CA ALA A 73 -17.93 5.82 -5.59
C ALA A 73 -17.08 4.58 -5.95
N VAL A 74 -16.90 4.38 -7.27
CA VAL A 74 -16.17 3.27 -7.89
C VAL A 74 -14.87 3.01 -7.14
N ARG A 75 -14.59 1.74 -6.83
CA ARG A 75 -13.37 1.27 -6.17
C ARG A 75 -12.16 1.39 -7.11
N ALA A 76 -11.99 2.53 -7.77
CA ALA A 76 -11.03 2.72 -8.84
C ALA A 76 -9.59 2.50 -8.35
N GLY A 77 -9.29 2.89 -7.11
CA GLY A 77 -7.99 2.65 -6.50
C GLY A 77 -7.75 1.16 -6.24
N PHE A 78 -8.76 0.48 -5.69
CA PHE A 78 -8.70 -0.97 -5.51
C PHE A 78 -8.59 -1.73 -6.85
N ASP A 79 -9.36 -1.35 -7.86
CA ASP A 79 -9.34 -1.99 -9.18
C ASP A 79 -7.98 -1.77 -9.86
N GLN A 80 -7.41 -0.57 -9.74
CA GLN A 80 -6.05 -0.26 -10.18
C GLN A 80 -5.01 -1.13 -9.45
N LEU A 81 -5.14 -1.29 -8.13
CA LEU A 81 -4.26 -2.14 -7.34
C LEU A 81 -4.34 -3.60 -7.81
N VAL A 82 -5.56 -4.14 -7.96
CA VAL A 82 -5.78 -5.51 -8.42
C VAL A 82 -5.22 -5.73 -9.81
N ALA A 83 -5.45 -4.80 -10.75
CA ALA A 83 -4.89 -4.87 -12.09
C ALA A 83 -3.35 -4.90 -12.06
N SER A 84 -2.72 -4.01 -11.28
CA SER A 84 -1.26 -3.91 -11.13
C SER A 84 -0.66 -5.20 -10.55
N VAL A 85 -1.37 -5.84 -9.62
CA VAL A 85 -0.97 -7.14 -9.07
C VAL A 85 -1.10 -8.24 -10.12
N ALA A 86 -2.22 -8.27 -10.86
CA ALA A 86 -2.50 -9.29 -11.86
C ALA A 86 -1.48 -9.29 -13.01
N VAL A 87 -0.98 -8.12 -13.41
CA VAL A 87 0.07 -8.01 -14.43
C VAL A 87 1.50 -8.23 -13.91
N GLY A 88 1.66 -8.47 -12.59
CA GLY A 88 2.95 -8.74 -11.97
C GLY A 88 3.83 -7.51 -11.73
N GLU A 89 3.27 -6.30 -11.74
CA GLU A 89 4.01 -5.05 -11.51
C GLU A 89 4.29 -4.76 -10.03
N VAL A 90 3.65 -5.50 -9.12
CA VAL A 90 3.69 -5.24 -7.68
C VAL A 90 4.49 -6.31 -6.96
N GLY A 91 5.53 -5.88 -6.24
CA GLY A 91 6.35 -6.73 -5.38
C GLY A 91 5.94 -6.67 -3.91
N MET A 92 5.23 -5.61 -3.50
CA MET A 92 4.71 -5.45 -2.14
C MET A 92 3.51 -4.50 -2.11
N ILE A 93 2.54 -4.79 -1.26
CA ILE A 93 1.43 -3.90 -0.94
C ILE A 93 1.53 -3.54 0.54
N LEU A 94 1.46 -2.25 0.85
CA LEU A 94 1.40 -1.73 2.22
C LEU A 94 0.04 -1.04 2.43
N SER A 95 -0.64 -1.41 3.51
CA SER A 95 -1.89 -0.77 3.96
C SER A 95 -1.91 -0.73 5.49
N ARG A 96 -2.60 0.25 6.07
CA ARG A 96 -2.81 0.36 7.53
C ARG A 96 -4.04 -0.41 8.01
N GLU A 97 -5.06 -0.54 7.17
CA GLU A 97 -6.29 -1.27 7.50
C GLU A 97 -6.68 -2.15 6.32
N VAL A 98 -6.73 -3.46 6.57
CA VAL A 98 -7.38 -4.43 5.69
C VAL A 98 -8.80 -4.58 6.23
N SER A 99 -9.70 -3.68 5.82
CA SER A 99 -11.14 -3.76 6.11
C SER A 99 -11.90 -4.30 4.91
#